data_AF-A0A965IGI4-F1
#
_entry.id   AF-A0A965IGI4-F1
#
_cell.length_a   1.000
_cell.length_b   1.000
_cell.length_c   1.000
_cell.angle_alpha   90.00
_cell.angle_beta   90.00
_cell.angle_gamma   90.00
#
_symmetry.space_group_name_H-M   'P 1'
#
loop_
_entity.id
_entity.type
_entity.pdbx_description
1 polymer ?
#
loop_
_entity_poly.entity_id
_entity_poly.type
_entity_poly.pdbx_seq_one_letter_code
_entity_poly.pdbx_strand_id
1 'polypeptide(L)' 'MTTYLPSPRWVQTPLGQALWIATIDYGISHNPIYLVELCLTGEHRCVDMREVRGLENYTFDISRPQMPQRRDDLL' A
#
# COMPACT_ATOMS: atom_id res chain seq x y z
N MET A 1 9.61 -0.84 -20.06
CA MET A 1 8.98 -0.61 -18.75
C MET A 1 7.89 -1.63 -18.60
N THR A 2 8.08 -2.65 -17.76
CA THR A 2 7.16 -3.78 -17.64
C THR A 2 6.27 -3.53 -16.44
N THR A 3 4.98 -3.27 -16.65
CA THR A 3 4.02 -3.08 -15.56
C THR A 3 3.65 -4.45 -15.00
N TYR A 4 4.20 -4.80 -13.84
CA TYR A 4 3.72 -5.95 -13.09
C TYR A 4 2.46 -5.54 -12.33
N LEU A 5 1.32 -6.12 -12.70
CA LEU A 5 0.07 -5.98 -11.94
C LEU A 5 -0.04 -7.20 -11.02
N PRO A 6 0.36 -7.09 -9.73
CA PRO A 6 0.11 -8.17 -8.79
C PRO A 6 -1.40 -8.41 -8.70
N SER A 7 -1.80 -9.65 -8.39
CA SER A 7 -3.20 -9.92 -8.04
C SER A 7 -3.64 -8.95 -6.94
N PRO A 8 -4.84 -8.35 -7.03
CA PRO A 8 -5.28 -7.37 -6.06
C PRO A 8 -5.18 -7.92 -4.64
N ARG A 9 -4.57 -7.15 -3.74
CA ARG A 9 -4.43 -7.55 -2.33
C ARG A 9 -5.03 -6.50 -1.42
N TRP A 10 -5.71 -6.96 -0.39
CA TRP A 10 -6.15 -6.07 0.68
C TRP A 10 -4.95 -5.57 1.47
N VAL A 11 -4.92 -4.26 1.66
CA VAL A 11 -3.84 -3.56 2.36
C VAL A 11 -4.40 -2.54 3.34
N GLN A 12 -3.56 -2.15 4.28
CA GLN A 12 -3.78 -1.03 5.18
C GLN A 12 -2.84 0.11 4.79
N THR A 13 -3.38 1.33 4.77
CA THR A 13 -2.66 2.59 4.55
C THR A 13 -2.99 3.59 5.66
N PRO A 14 -2.26 4.72 5.78
CA PRO A 14 -2.64 5.81 6.69
C PRO A 14 -4.02 6.41 6.39
N LEU A 15 -4.51 6.27 5.15
CA LEU A 15 -5.82 6.75 4.71
C LEU A 15 -6.95 5.74 4.96
N GLY A 16 -6.64 4.54 5.46
CA GLY A 16 -7.62 3.47 5.71
C GLY A 16 -7.27 2.16 5.02
N GLN A 17 -8.20 1.19 5.11
CA GLN A 17 -8.13 -0.05 4.35
C GLN A 17 -8.31 0.24 2.86
N ALA A 18 -7.58 -0.50 2.02
CA ALA A 18 -7.59 -0.30 0.59
C ALA A 18 -7.34 -1.61 -0.16
N LEU A 19 -7.67 -1.62 -1.45
CA LEU A 19 -7.27 -2.64 -2.41
C LEU A 19 -6.04 -2.15 -3.16
N TRP A 20 -4.93 -2.89 -3.11
CA TRP A 20 -3.74 -2.60 -3.92
C TRP A 20 -3.95 -3.07 -5.36
N ILE A 21 -3.75 -2.17 -6.30
CA ILE A 21 -4.03 -2.38 -7.73
C ILE A 21 -2.73 -2.52 -8.52
N ALA A 22 -1.77 -1.63 -8.29
CA ALA A 22 -0.55 -1.57 -9.08
C ALA A 22 0.64 -1.03 -8.29
N THR A 23 1.85 -1.38 -8.74
CA THR A 23 3.10 -0.77 -8.29
C THR A 23 3.68 0.08 -9.39
N ILE A 24 4.06 1.30 -9.04
CA ILE A 24 4.81 2.22 -9.89
C ILE A 24 6.24 2.24 -9.36
N ASP A 25 7.16 1.71 -10.14
CA ASP A 25 8.60 1.70 -9.84
C ASP A 25 9.30 2.74 -10.73
N TYR A 26 10.01 3.67 -10.08
CA TYR A 26 10.75 4.75 -10.75
C TYR A 26 12.25 4.43 -10.95
N GLY A 27 12.73 3.25 -10.53
CA GLY A 27 14.12 2.81 -10.70
C GLY A 27 14.93 2.73 -9.39
N ILE A 28 16.23 2.41 -9.53
CA ILE A 28 17.15 1.88 -8.50
C ILE A 28 17.29 2.72 -7.21
N SER A 29 16.79 3.96 -7.18
CA SER A 29 16.97 4.87 -6.05
C SER A 29 15.68 5.48 -5.49
N HIS A 30 14.51 5.10 -6.01
CA HIS A 30 13.23 5.66 -5.57
C HIS A 30 12.39 4.60 -4.86
N ASN A 31 11.65 4.98 -3.82
CA ASN A 31 10.68 4.07 -3.23
C ASN A 31 9.53 3.86 -4.23
N PRO A 32 9.18 2.61 -4.56
CA PRO A 32 7.96 2.32 -5.28
C PRO A 32 6.73 2.97 -4.63
N ILE A 33 5.83 3.46 -5.48
CA ILE A 33 4.54 4.00 -5.08
C ILE A 33 3.46 2.99 -5.43
N TYR A 34 2.53 2.75 -4.51
CA TYR A 34 1.41 1.85 -4.73
C TYR A 34 0.17 2.64 -5.09
N LEU A 35 -0.50 2.23 -6.16
CA LEU A 35 -1.86 2.66 -6.48
C LEU A 35 -2.83 1.79 -5.70
N VAL A 36 -3.66 2.42 -4.87
CA VAL A 36 -4.67 1.75 -4.05
C VAL A 36 -6.05 2.37 -4.27
N GLU A 37 -7.10 1.57 -4.10
CA GLU A 37 -8.49 2.04 -4.01
C GLU A 37 -8.97 1.96 -2.56
N LEU A 38 -9.34 3.10 -1.96
CA LEU A 38 -9.79 3.16 -0.57
C LEU A 38 -11.17 2.53 -0.41
N CYS A 39 -11.32 1.59 0.53
CA CYS A 39 -12.56 0.82 0.66
C CYS A 39 -13.77 1.69 1.06
N LEU A 40 -13.54 2.74 1.84
CA LEU A 40 -14.63 3.60 2.35
C LEU A 40 -15.15 4.58 1.29
N THR A 41 -14.29 5.06 0.39
CA THR A 41 -14.62 6.15 -0.54
C THR A 41 -14.63 5.71 -2.00
N GLY A 42 -14.04 4.56 -2.34
CA GLY A 42 -13.76 4.14 -3.72
C GLY A 42 -12.71 5.01 -4.42
N GLU A 43 -12.04 5.91 -3.69
CA GLU A 43 -11.08 6.82 -4.27
C GLU A 43 -9.74 6.12 -4.55
N HIS A 44 -9.16 6.43 -5.70
CA HIS A 44 -7.83 5.98 -6.07
C HIS A 44 -6.76 6.92 -5.52
N ARG A 45 -5.79 6.38 -4.77
CA ARG A 45 -4.69 7.14 -4.18
C ARG A 45 -3.35 6.46 -4.43
N CYS A 46 -2.33 7.28 -4.64
CA CYS A 46 -0.94 6.85 -4.67
C CYS A 46 -0.36 7.00 -3.26
N VAL A 47 0.22 5.92 -2.71
CA VAL A 47 0.85 5.89 -1.39
C VAL A 47 2.26 5.34 -1.47
N ASP A 48 3.18 5.84 -0.66
CA ASP A 48 4.54 5.30 -0.58
C ASP A 48 4.46 3.83 -0.10
N MET A 49 5.18 2.91 -0.74
CA MET A 49 5.11 1.49 -0.36
C MET A 49 5.48 1.25 1.12
N ARG A 50 6.32 2.11 1.72
CA ARG A 50 6.72 2.03 3.13
C ARG A 50 5.57 2.36 4.08
N GLU A 51 4.53 3.02 3.57
CA GLU A 51 3.30 3.34 4.28
C GLU A 51 2.23 2.24 4.14
N VAL A 52 2.50 1.19 3.37
CA VAL A 52 1.56 0.10 3.12
C VAL A 52 1.87 -1.09 4.01
N ARG A 53 0.82 -1.72 4.54
CA ARG A 53 0.91 -2.97 5.30
C ARG A 53 -0.12 -3.98 4.80
N GLY A 54 0.17 -5.27 4.98
CA GLY A 54 -0.85 -6.31 4.85
C GLY A 54 -1.92 -6.19 5.93
N LEU A 55 -3.09 -6.77 5.68
CA LEU A 55 -4.11 -6.96 6.72
C LEU A 55 -3.74 -8.10 7.66
N GLU A 56 -4.36 -8.11 8.84
CA GLU A 56 -4.35 -9.25 9.73
C GLU A 56 -4.97 -10.48 9.08
N ASN A 57 -4.49 -11.66 9.45
CA ASN A 57 -5.01 -12.93 8.97
C ASN A 57 -5.06 -13.92 10.13
N TYR A 58 -6.21 -13.98 10.80
CA TYR A 58 -6.45 -14.84 11.96
C TYR A 58 -6.30 -16.34 11.63
N THR A 59 -6.59 -16.75 10.39
CA THR A 59 -6.45 -18.14 9.95
C THR A 59 -5.00 -18.63 10.02
N PHE A 60 -4.04 -17.72 9.85
CA PHE A 60 -2.61 -18.01 9.90
C PHE A 60 -1.92 -17.36 11.11
N ASP A 61 -2.68 -16.92 12.11
CA ASP A 61 -2.16 -16.23 13.31
C ASP A 61 -1.27 -15.00 12.99
N ILE A 62 -1.56 -14.31 11.87
CA ILE A 62 -0.83 -13.11 11.47
C ILE A 62 -1.53 -11.90 12.09
N SER A 63 -0.89 -11.31 13.09
CA SER A 63 -1.36 -10.08 13.73
C SER A 63 -1.23 -8.87 12.81
N ARG A 64 -2.09 -7.87 13.01
CA ARG A 64 -2.00 -6.61 12.27
C ARG A 64 -0.66 -5.92 12.55
N PRO A 65 0.16 -5.62 11.53
CA PRO A 65 1.36 -4.82 11.72
C PRO A 65 0.99 -3.39 12.13
N GLN A 66 1.83 -2.78 12.97
CA GLN A 66 1.63 -1.40 13.42
C GLN A 66 1.61 -0.45 12.21
N MET A 67 0.67 0.50 12.22
CA MET A 67 0.55 1.49 11.13
C MET A 67 1.87 2.25 10.98
N PRO A 68 2.43 2.33 9.77
CA PRO A 68 3.56 3.21 9.51
C PRO A 68 3.15 4.65 9.78
N GLN A 69 4.04 5.38 10.46
CA GLN A 69 3.88 6.83 10.59
C GLN A 69 4.21 7.48 9.25
N ARG A 70 3.37 8.43 8.83
CA ARG A 70 3.68 9.31 7.70
C ARG A 70 4.95 10.09 8.05
N ARG A 71 5.93 10.05 7.15
CA ARG A 71 7.17 10.81 7.27
C ARG A 71 7.04 12.09 6.47
N ASP A 72 6.65 13.18 7.16
CA ASP A 72 6.47 14.50 6.55
C ASP A 72 7.81 15.15 6.15
N ASP A 73 8.95 14.55 6.51
CA ASP A 73 10.33 15.01 6.24
C ASP A 73 10.84 14.66 4.83
N LEU A 74 10.04 14.01 4.00
CA LEU A 74 10.41 13.55 2.65
C LEU A 74 9.65 14.26 1.51
N LEU A 75 9.03 15.41 1.80
CA LEU A 75 8.39 16.30 0.82
C LEU A 75 9.25 17.52 0.51
#